data_AF-A0A9W7YZ75-F1
#
_entry.id   AF-A0A9W7YZ75-F1
#
_cell.length_a   1.000
_cell.length_b   1.000
_cell.length_c   1.000
_cell.angle_alpha   90.00
_cell.angle_beta   90.00
_cell.angle_gamma   90.00
#
_symmetry.space_group_name_H-M   'P 1'
#
loop_
_entity.id
_entity.type
_entity.pdbx_description
1 polymer ?
#
loop_
_entity_poly.entity_id
_entity_poly.type
_entity_poly.pdbx_seq_one_letter_code
_entity_poly.pdbx_strand_id
1 'polypeptide(L)'
;MVEDRLTRDAAADDSVHAHLKCLDSYKGLECVGLEGETALVKYFEGILYMARYAISGLSSDERKAWPDNLYDYLSNSYDHISGQEHYITHAVRYMKHITRHMSCVHIPIVVRPATIDDEIPDSVFGEMADYAHALWSCQSTRLFVPVLLIHGVELSLVVFTRDEWRRVDFGSLAYTDNQPNANAFDLLSDTICTLLYFLSLPPQKFGHFCDVSRRIWGNYEFVHRRDLADHDQDPVLVDVNINDDSTNSSINIYSSNQIERSVNLCGRFAHVFRVEKNDRDFILKLAWTPLKQLPEPAVYDALKAANIPNIPSIIDSGIIIENSFGYRVEYLLIEDCGISLTKYLLTQSHWDMKWMSDNAARPMSQIVECIYSAWNAGILHRDISAGNILVKGGQVRIIDWGSATLLENSSVDIDAIETKWRFKKETDMYKYSKYKHESVGTSLYKSIPVLIGATQRSIVDDIESALYVVLES
;
A
#
# COMPACT_ATOMS: atom_id res chain seq x y z
N MET A 1 22.83 -27.05 -1.63
CA MET A 1 23.01 -27.64 -2.97
C MET A 1 22.50 -26.74 -4.12
N VAL A 2 21.55 -25.84 -3.89
CA VAL A 2 21.12 -24.83 -4.88
C VAL A 2 22.03 -23.58 -4.87
N GLU A 3 22.52 -23.16 -3.69
CA GLU A 3 23.52 -22.07 -3.52
C GLU A 3 24.82 -22.28 -4.31
N ASP A 4 25.27 -23.53 -4.44
CA ASP A 4 26.58 -23.88 -5.00
C ASP A 4 26.59 -23.96 -6.55
N ARG A 5 25.41 -23.89 -7.18
CA ARG A 5 25.25 -23.82 -8.65
C ARG A 5 25.12 -22.38 -9.14
N LEU A 6 24.36 -21.53 -8.44
CA LEU A 6 24.16 -20.12 -8.83
C LEU A 6 25.44 -19.28 -8.64
N THR A 7 26.26 -19.60 -7.63
CA THR A 7 27.57 -18.97 -7.40
C THR A 7 28.59 -19.27 -8.50
N ARG A 8 28.48 -20.40 -9.20
CA ARG A 8 29.39 -20.76 -10.31
C ARG A 8 29.00 -20.13 -11.64
N ASP A 9 27.71 -19.95 -11.88
CA ASP A 9 27.22 -19.33 -13.11
C ASP A 9 27.41 -17.80 -13.10
N ALA A 10 27.40 -17.15 -11.93
CA ALA A 10 27.71 -15.72 -11.78
C ALA A 10 29.21 -15.40 -11.93
N ALA A 11 30.10 -16.33 -11.60
CA ALA A 11 31.56 -16.15 -11.68
C ALA A 11 32.13 -16.21 -13.11
N ALA A 12 31.30 -16.46 -14.12
CA ALA A 12 31.73 -16.58 -15.52
C ALA A 12 31.48 -15.32 -16.36
N ASP A 13 30.70 -14.36 -15.86
CA ASP A 13 30.39 -13.08 -16.51
C ASP A 13 30.42 -11.98 -15.42
N ASP A 14 31.59 -11.37 -15.19
CA ASP A 14 31.85 -10.36 -14.15
C ASP A 14 31.14 -9.01 -14.39
N SER A 15 30.20 -8.93 -15.34
CA SER A 15 29.51 -7.68 -15.65
C SER A 15 28.43 -7.32 -14.60
N VAL A 16 28.23 -6.01 -14.36
CA VAL A 16 27.12 -5.47 -13.56
C VAL A 16 25.75 -6.00 -14.04
N HIS A 17 25.63 -6.28 -15.34
CA HIS A 17 24.41 -6.82 -15.94
C HIS A 17 24.12 -8.27 -15.53
N ALA A 18 25.15 -9.11 -15.33
CA ALA A 18 25.01 -10.46 -14.81
C ALA A 18 24.57 -10.47 -13.34
N HIS A 19 25.09 -9.52 -12.54
CA HIS A 19 24.67 -9.32 -11.15
C HIS A 19 23.22 -8.84 -11.02
N LEU A 20 22.76 -7.96 -11.92
CA LEU A 20 21.35 -7.53 -12.01
C LEU A 20 20.42 -8.69 -12.43
N LYS A 21 20.85 -9.54 -13.38
CA LYS A 21 20.10 -10.78 -13.71
C LYS A 21 20.08 -11.77 -12.55
N CYS A 22 21.16 -11.85 -11.77
CA CYS A 22 21.19 -12.65 -10.54
C CYS A 22 20.13 -12.15 -9.54
N LEU A 23 19.96 -10.82 -9.38
CA LEU A 23 18.92 -10.18 -8.58
C LEU A 23 17.48 -10.43 -9.08
N ASP A 24 17.28 -10.53 -10.40
CA ASP A 24 16.00 -10.90 -11.02
C ASP A 24 15.70 -12.40 -10.87
N SER A 25 16.74 -13.23 -10.89
CA SER A 25 16.66 -14.68 -10.67
C SER A 25 16.66 -15.09 -9.19
N TYR A 26 16.97 -14.15 -8.29
CA TYR A 26 17.00 -14.37 -6.85
C TYR A 26 15.58 -14.63 -6.40
N LYS A 27 15.21 -15.92 -6.34
CA LYS A 27 14.05 -16.44 -5.62
C LYS A 27 14.09 -16.11 -4.12
N GLY A 28 15.15 -15.45 -3.64
CA GLY A 28 15.40 -15.08 -2.25
C GLY A 28 14.54 -13.92 -1.74
N LEU A 29 13.24 -14.10 -1.90
CA LEU A 29 12.30 -13.87 -0.82
C LEU A 29 12.15 -15.19 -0.01
N GLU A 30 13.24 -15.87 0.34
CA GLU A 30 13.19 -16.90 1.42
C GLU A 30 12.87 -16.25 2.78
N CYS A 31 12.80 -14.92 2.85
CA CYS A 31 12.17 -14.16 3.93
C CYS A 31 10.63 -14.26 3.94
N VAL A 32 10.00 -14.77 2.87
CA VAL A 32 8.55 -15.08 2.85
C VAL A 32 8.32 -16.29 3.75
N GLY A 33 7.89 -15.99 4.98
CA GLY A 33 7.74 -16.96 6.07
C GLY A 33 8.30 -16.47 7.40
N LEU A 34 9.16 -15.43 7.39
CA LEU A 34 9.56 -14.71 8.59
C LEU A 34 8.56 -13.56 8.83
N GLU A 35 8.09 -13.39 10.06
CA GLU A 35 7.22 -12.27 10.44
C GLU A 35 8.02 -11.16 11.13
N GLY A 36 7.64 -9.89 10.88
CA GLY A 36 8.12 -8.74 11.63
C GLY A 36 9.59 -8.36 11.41
N GLU A 37 10.33 -8.15 12.51
CA GLU A 37 11.65 -7.53 12.54
C GLU A 37 12.70 -8.37 11.84
N THR A 38 12.66 -9.68 12.09
CA THR A 38 13.63 -10.63 11.58
C THR A 38 13.58 -10.72 10.07
N ALA A 39 12.39 -10.63 9.48
CA ALA A 39 12.21 -10.61 8.03
C ALA A 39 12.81 -9.35 7.41
N LEU A 40 12.56 -8.20 8.04
CA LEU A 40 13.05 -6.90 7.60
C LEU A 40 14.58 -6.80 7.71
N VAL A 41 15.14 -7.20 8.87
CA VAL A 41 16.59 -7.28 9.09
C VAL A 41 17.24 -8.18 8.06
N LYS A 42 16.74 -9.41 7.88
CA LYS A 42 17.30 -10.37 6.91
C LYS A 42 17.20 -9.88 5.47
N TYR A 43 16.11 -9.21 5.11
CA TYR A 43 15.93 -8.59 3.81
C TYR A 43 17.01 -7.53 3.56
N PHE A 44 17.20 -6.60 4.48
CA PHE A 44 18.20 -5.54 4.33
C PHE A 44 19.64 -6.05 4.46
N GLU A 45 19.92 -7.02 5.34
CA GLU A 45 21.20 -7.74 5.40
C GLU A 45 21.53 -8.39 4.05
N GLY A 46 20.56 -9.06 3.43
CA GLY A 46 20.71 -9.66 2.11
C GLY A 46 21.05 -8.63 1.04
N ILE A 47 20.33 -7.50 1.00
CA ILE A 47 20.63 -6.44 0.02
C ILE A 47 21.99 -5.80 0.30
N LEU A 48 22.38 -5.57 1.55
CA LEU A 48 23.72 -5.07 1.93
C LEU A 48 24.85 -6.02 1.55
N TYR A 49 24.66 -7.30 1.79
CA TYR A 49 25.61 -8.30 1.37
C TYR A 49 25.79 -8.28 -0.15
N MET A 50 24.69 -8.26 -0.91
CA MET A 50 24.72 -8.20 -2.37
C MET A 50 25.37 -6.91 -2.90
N ALA A 51 25.10 -5.76 -2.27
CA ALA A 51 25.72 -4.49 -2.64
C ALA A 51 27.23 -4.49 -2.37
N ARG A 52 27.66 -4.95 -1.19
CA ARG A 52 29.09 -5.10 -0.85
C ARG A 52 29.80 -6.02 -1.84
N TYR A 53 29.17 -7.14 -2.18
CA TYR A 53 29.71 -8.11 -3.14
C TYR A 53 29.86 -7.50 -4.54
N ALA A 54 28.81 -6.85 -5.05
CA ALA A 54 28.85 -6.17 -6.35
C ALA A 54 29.96 -5.10 -6.41
N ILE A 55 30.12 -4.30 -5.36
CA ILE A 55 31.15 -3.25 -5.28
C ILE A 55 32.55 -3.83 -5.17
N SER A 56 32.73 -4.94 -4.44
CA SER A 56 34.02 -5.63 -4.38
C SER A 56 34.46 -6.18 -5.73
N GLY A 57 33.51 -6.46 -6.63
CA GLY A 57 33.76 -6.88 -8.00
C GLY A 57 34.12 -5.73 -8.96
N LEU A 58 33.84 -4.47 -8.60
CA LEU A 58 34.16 -3.32 -9.45
C LEU A 58 35.66 -2.98 -9.39
N SER A 59 36.26 -2.83 -10.57
CA SER A 59 37.62 -2.28 -10.71
C SER A 59 37.70 -0.82 -10.23
N SER A 60 38.90 -0.35 -9.89
CA SER A 60 39.11 1.04 -9.46
C SER A 60 38.68 2.07 -10.53
N ASP A 61 38.79 1.73 -11.81
CA ASP A 61 38.36 2.60 -12.90
C ASP A 61 36.84 2.59 -13.08
N GLU A 62 36.16 1.45 -12.86
CA GLU A 62 34.70 1.38 -12.85
C GLU A 62 34.08 2.12 -11.65
N ARG A 63 34.74 2.10 -10.49
CA ARG A 63 34.33 2.92 -9.34
C ARG A 63 34.47 4.41 -9.61
N LYS A 64 35.55 4.82 -10.29
CA LYS A 64 35.76 6.22 -10.72
C LYS A 64 34.87 6.65 -11.89
N ALA A 65 34.46 5.70 -12.73
CA ALA A 65 33.50 5.92 -13.80
C ALA A 65 32.05 5.81 -13.32
N TRP A 66 31.82 5.38 -12.07
CA TRP A 66 30.53 5.46 -11.43
C TRP A 66 30.14 6.94 -11.36
N PRO A 67 29.02 7.33 -11.94
CA PRO A 67 28.83 8.72 -12.32
C PRO A 67 28.59 9.62 -11.10
N ASP A 68 29.60 10.41 -10.75
CA ASP A 68 29.53 11.56 -9.83
C ASP A 68 28.38 12.53 -10.19
N ASN A 69 27.98 12.52 -11.46
CA ASN A 69 26.96 13.35 -12.09
C ASN A 69 25.55 12.72 -12.09
N LEU A 70 25.36 11.55 -11.48
CA LEU A 70 24.02 10.98 -11.28
C LEU A 70 23.38 11.39 -9.98
N TYR A 71 24.05 12.13 -9.09
CA TYR A 71 23.47 12.52 -7.80
C TYR A 71 23.81 13.96 -7.44
N ASP A 72 22.91 14.63 -6.71
CA ASP A 72 23.09 15.99 -6.22
C ASP A 72 23.06 15.97 -4.70
N TYR A 73 24.08 16.54 -4.06
CA TYR A 73 24.15 16.65 -2.61
C TYR A 73 23.63 18.01 -2.19
N LEU A 74 22.67 18.00 -1.27
CA LEU A 74 22.05 19.21 -0.77
C LEU A 74 22.27 19.31 0.71
N SER A 75 22.81 20.45 1.11
CA SER A 75 22.96 20.81 2.51
C SER A 75 22.17 22.09 2.79
N ASN A 76 21.39 22.10 3.86
CA ASN A 76 20.65 23.26 4.35
C ASN A 76 19.75 23.90 3.28
N SER A 77 19.03 23.07 2.52
CA SER A 77 18.15 23.53 1.43
C SER A 77 16.69 23.24 1.73
N TYR A 78 15.79 24.08 1.24
CA TYR A 78 14.39 23.70 1.12
C TYR A 78 14.21 22.87 -0.15
N ASP A 79 13.60 21.69 -0.01
CA ASP A 79 13.19 20.87 -1.13
C ASP A 79 11.67 20.82 -1.21
N HIS A 80 11.15 20.79 -2.43
CA HIS A 80 9.73 20.50 -2.65
C HIS A 80 9.54 19.02 -2.88
N ILE A 81 9.38 18.26 -1.80
CA ILE A 81 8.87 16.90 -1.87
C ILE A 81 7.33 17.03 -1.91
N SER A 82 6.67 16.41 -2.89
CA SER A 82 5.19 16.46 -3.05
C SER A 82 4.57 17.84 -3.30
N GLY A 83 5.37 18.87 -3.61
CA GLY A 83 4.87 20.25 -3.75
C GLY A 83 4.76 21.03 -2.43
N GLN A 84 5.15 20.43 -1.30
CA GLN A 84 5.32 21.11 -0.02
C GLN A 84 6.81 21.39 0.24
N GLU A 85 7.12 22.55 0.83
CA GLU A 85 8.50 22.88 1.23
C GLU A 85 8.88 22.12 2.50
N HIS A 86 9.92 21.29 2.38
CA HIS A 86 10.54 20.60 3.50
C HIS A 86 11.97 21.15 3.67
N TYR A 87 12.31 21.54 4.89
CA TYR A 87 13.68 21.92 5.21
C TYR A 87 14.54 20.69 5.35
N ILE A 88 15.59 20.61 4.52
CA ILE A 88 16.50 19.47 4.48
C ILE A 88 17.88 19.90 4.98
N THR A 89 18.29 19.34 6.11
CA THR A 89 19.62 19.60 6.67
C THR A 89 20.71 19.01 5.77
N HIS A 90 20.57 17.74 5.36
CA HIS A 90 21.44 17.05 4.40
C HIS A 90 20.61 16.03 3.61
N ALA A 91 20.71 15.98 2.29
CA ALA A 91 20.15 14.91 1.46
C ALA A 91 21.01 14.62 0.23
N VAL A 92 20.96 13.38 -0.23
CA VAL A 92 21.52 12.96 -1.53
C VAL A 92 20.35 12.67 -2.47
N ARG A 93 20.27 13.40 -3.58
CA ARG A 93 19.26 13.20 -4.64
C ARG A 93 19.86 12.39 -5.78
N TYR A 94 19.10 11.48 -6.38
CA TYR A 94 19.49 10.82 -7.64
C TYR A 94 19.01 11.63 -8.85
N MET A 95 19.95 12.25 -9.58
CA MET A 95 19.75 13.09 -10.75
C MET A 95 19.34 12.35 -12.04
N LYS A 96 19.55 11.03 -12.20
CA LYS A 96 19.10 10.33 -13.44
C LYS A 96 17.59 10.37 -13.63
N HIS A 97 16.86 10.70 -12.57
CA HIS A 97 15.41 10.86 -12.56
C HIS A 97 15.00 12.23 -12.02
N ILE A 98 15.65 13.31 -12.50
CA ILE A 98 15.30 14.72 -12.18
C ILE A 98 13.82 15.05 -12.46
N THR A 99 13.16 14.34 -13.36
CA THR A 99 11.69 14.36 -13.38
C THR A 99 11.21 13.66 -12.12
N ARG A 100 10.60 14.40 -11.17
CA ARG A 100 9.95 13.92 -9.94
C ARG A 100 8.91 12.84 -10.23
N HIS A 101 9.38 11.67 -10.61
CA HIS A 101 8.57 10.59 -11.13
C HIS A 101 8.25 9.71 -9.94
N MET A 102 6.97 9.39 -9.76
CA MET A 102 6.51 8.58 -8.62
C MET A 102 7.17 7.20 -8.57
N SER A 103 7.87 6.77 -9.64
CA SER A 103 8.67 5.53 -9.70
C SER A 103 10.09 5.63 -9.13
N CYS A 104 10.54 6.73 -8.55
CA CYS A 104 11.93 6.79 -8.05
C CYS A 104 12.04 6.27 -6.63
N VAL A 105 13.03 5.42 -6.32
CA VAL A 105 13.28 5.05 -4.92
C VAL A 105 13.93 6.23 -4.22
N HIS A 106 13.24 6.78 -3.23
CA HIS A 106 13.81 7.79 -2.34
C HIS A 106 14.14 7.15 -0.99
N ILE A 107 15.40 7.17 -0.58
CA ILE A 107 15.81 6.76 0.77
C ILE A 107 16.36 8.02 1.45
N PRO A 108 15.61 8.63 2.39
CA PRO A 108 16.12 9.75 3.15
C PRO A 108 17.39 9.35 3.90
N ILE A 109 18.36 10.24 3.97
CA ILE A 109 19.58 10.06 4.75
C ILE A 109 19.61 11.19 5.77
N VAL A 110 19.53 10.87 7.06
CA VAL A 110 19.57 11.84 8.16
C VAL A 110 20.90 11.70 8.87
N VAL A 111 21.66 12.80 8.94
CA VAL A 111 23.02 12.83 9.53
C VAL A 111 23.04 13.72 10.76
N ARG A 112 23.54 13.19 11.87
CA ARG A 112 23.72 13.83 13.18
C ARG A 112 25.05 13.39 13.81
N PRO A 113 26.19 13.89 13.31
CA PRO A 113 27.51 13.40 13.72
C PRO A 113 27.97 13.87 15.11
N ALA A 114 27.25 14.80 15.74
CA ALA A 114 27.67 15.44 17.00
C ALA A 114 27.02 14.83 18.26
N THR A 115 26.39 13.67 18.16
CA THR A 115 25.69 13.03 19.27
C THR A 115 26.56 11.94 19.91
N ILE A 116 26.56 11.88 21.24
CA ILE A 116 27.33 10.93 22.05
C ILE A 116 26.44 9.75 22.49
N ASP A 117 25.12 9.91 22.40
CA ASP A 117 24.13 8.92 22.82
C ASP A 117 23.67 8.06 21.62
N ASP A 118 23.30 6.81 21.89
CA ASP A 118 22.71 5.88 20.93
C ASP A 118 21.19 6.10 20.77
N GLU A 119 20.56 6.82 21.70
CA GLU A 119 19.15 7.20 21.63
C GLU A 119 18.88 8.25 20.55
N ILE A 120 17.90 7.99 19.68
CA ILE A 120 17.47 8.93 18.65
C ILE A 120 16.64 10.03 19.31
N PRO A 121 17.06 11.31 19.26
CA PRO A 121 16.25 12.39 19.83
C PRO A 121 14.89 12.49 19.12
N ASP A 122 13.83 12.80 19.87
CA ASP A 122 12.46 12.94 19.33
C ASP A 122 12.39 13.88 18.12
N SER A 123 13.20 14.95 18.11
CA SER A 123 13.27 15.90 17.01
C SER A 123 13.85 15.30 15.72
N VAL A 124 14.85 14.42 15.84
CA VAL A 124 15.46 13.70 14.70
C VAL A 124 14.50 12.63 14.21
N PHE A 125 13.84 11.92 15.12
CA PHE A 125 12.81 10.95 14.79
C PHE A 125 11.63 11.60 14.05
N GLY A 126 11.16 12.76 14.53
CA GLY A 126 10.12 13.56 13.88
C GLY A 126 10.47 13.94 12.45
N GLU A 127 11.70 14.41 12.20
CA GLU A 127 12.16 14.73 10.84
C GLU A 127 12.14 13.49 9.92
N MET A 128 12.62 12.34 10.40
CA MET A 128 12.57 11.09 9.63
C MET A 128 11.14 10.66 9.30
N ALA A 129 10.22 10.80 10.26
CA ALA A 129 8.81 10.49 10.06
C ALA A 129 8.15 11.44 9.04
N ASP A 130 8.47 12.73 9.07
CA ASP A 130 8.00 13.72 8.10
C ASP A 130 8.45 13.37 6.67
N TYR A 131 9.70 12.90 6.50
CA TYR A 131 10.16 12.43 5.20
C TYR A 131 9.41 11.18 4.74
N ALA A 132 9.20 10.20 5.62
CA ALA A 132 8.44 9.00 5.28
C ALA A 132 7.02 9.36 4.83
N HIS A 133 6.37 10.28 5.55
CA HIS A 133 5.06 10.82 5.22
C HIS A 133 5.03 11.52 3.84
N ALA A 134 5.99 12.42 3.58
CA ALA A 134 6.09 13.13 2.31
C ALA A 134 6.28 12.16 1.12
N LEU A 135 7.11 11.12 1.31
CA LEU A 135 7.33 10.09 0.31
C LEU A 135 6.08 9.26 0.05
N TRP A 136 5.38 8.83 1.09
CA TRP A 136 4.11 8.13 0.94
C TRP A 136 3.00 8.95 0.31
N SER A 137 3.04 10.27 0.44
CA SER A 137 2.11 11.17 -0.23
C SER A 137 2.34 11.19 -1.74
N CYS A 138 3.59 11.02 -2.19
CA CYS A 138 3.96 10.87 -3.60
C CYS A 138 3.92 9.42 -4.11
N GLN A 139 4.09 8.46 -3.21
CA GLN A 139 4.35 7.05 -3.48
C GLN A 139 3.43 6.21 -2.60
N SER A 140 2.13 6.37 -2.78
CA SER A 140 1.12 5.78 -1.90
C SER A 140 1.19 4.25 -1.84
N THR A 141 1.63 3.61 -2.91
CA THR A 141 1.83 2.17 -3.03
C THR A 141 3.08 1.64 -2.31
N ARG A 142 3.90 2.52 -1.75
CA ARG A 142 5.11 2.14 -1.04
C ARG A 142 4.75 1.61 0.34
N LEU A 143 5.10 0.36 0.62
CA LEU A 143 4.80 -0.28 1.91
C LEU A 143 5.66 0.23 3.06
N PHE A 144 6.91 0.56 2.77
CA PHE A 144 7.85 1.05 3.76
C PHE A 144 8.80 2.10 3.18
N VAL A 145 9.21 3.04 4.02
CA VAL A 145 10.24 4.02 3.74
C VAL A 145 11.46 3.68 4.60
N PRO A 146 12.52 3.11 4.00
CA PRO A 146 13.81 3.07 4.66
C PRO A 146 14.38 4.48 4.74
N VAL A 147 14.92 4.82 5.89
CA VAL A 147 15.66 6.04 6.21
C VAL A 147 16.99 5.61 6.78
N LEU A 148 18.08 6.05 6.17
CA LEU A 148 19.42 5.83 6.71
C LEU A 148 19.69 6.92 7.75
N LEU A 149 20.02 6.50 8.96
CA LEU A 149 20.36 7.39 10.06
C LEU A 149 21.84 7.23 10.39
N ILE A 150 22.57 8.33 10.36
CA ILE A 150 23.94 8.41 10.88
C ILE A 150 23.86 9.24 12.15
N HIS A 151 24.00 8.60 13.31
CA HIS A 151 23.87 9.21 14.62
C HIS A 151 25.16 9.00 15.40
N GLY A 152 25.88 10.09 15.70
CA GLY A 152 27.26 10.02 16.16
C GLY A 152 28.15 9.36 15.11
N VAL A 153 28.69 8.19 15.46
CA VAL A 153 29.47 7.33 14.55
C VAL A 153 28.69 6.11 14.07
N GLU A 154 27.48 5.88 14.57
CA GLU A 154 26.70 4.69 14.25
C GLU A 154 25.86 4.90 12.98
N LEU A 155 25.88 3.91 12.10
CA LEU A 155 24.95 3.82 10.98
C LEU A 155 23.81 2.89 11.35
N SER A 156 22.59 3.39 11.22
CA SER A 156 21.36 2.63 11.40
C SER A 156 20.47 2.76 10.17
N LEU A 157 19.66 1.74 9.93
CA LEU A 157 18.52 1.81 9.02
C LEU A 157 17.25 1.87 9.84
N VAL A 158 16.54 2.99 9.75
CA VAL A 158 15.21 3.15 10.30
C VAL A 158 14.21 2.89 9.19
N VAL A 159 13.38 1.86 9.33
CA VAL A 159 12.36 1.54 8.35
C VAL A 159 11.00 1.91 8.91
N PHE A 160 10.41 2.93 8.31
CA PHE A 160 9.04 3.33 8.57
C PHE A 160 8.12 2.44 7.74
N THR A 161 7.24 1.72 8.41
CA THR A 161 6.02 1.18 7.80
C THR A 161 4.86 2.11 8.17
N ARG A 162 3.70 1.90 7.56
CA ARG A 162 2.53 2.75 7.81
C ARG A 162 2.01 2.68 9.26
N ASP A 163 2.24 1.55 9.93
CA ASP A 163 1.68 1.28 11.27
C ASP A 163 2.75 1.30 12.38
N GLU A 164 4.02 1.10 12.01
CA GLU A 164 5.13 0.97 12.95
C GLU A 164 6.44 1.40 12.28
N TRP A 165 7.48 1.61 13.08
CA TRP A 165 8.84 1.77 12.59
C TRP A 165 9.73 0.72 13.24
N ARG A 166 10.80 0.37 12.54
CA ARG A 166 11.82 -0.57 13.02
C ARG A 166 13.20 0.03 12.80
N ARG A 167 14.16 -0.33 13.63
CA ARG A 167 15.54 0.13 13.52
C ARG A 167 16.46 -1.09 13.44
N VAL A 168 17.41 -1.02 12.54
CA VAL A 168 18.49 -2.01 12.40
C VAL A 168 19.80 -1.27 12.47
N ASP A 169 20.61 -1.55 13.47
CA ASP A 169 21.94 -0.96 13.60
C ASP A 169 22.94 -1.74 12.75
N PHE A 170 23.64 -1.04 11.86
CA PHE A 170 24.73 -1.61 11.06
C PHE A 170 26.10 -1.47 11.73
N GLY A 171 26.16 -0.70 12.82
CA GLY A 171 27.35 -0.48 13.63
C GLY A 171 28.10 0.79 13.24
N SER A 172 29.24 0.96 13.91
CA SER A 172 30.07 2.15 13.80
C SER A 172 30.73 2.29 12.42
N LEU A 173 30.54 3.45 11.80
CA LEU A 173 31.22 3.87 10.58
C LEU A 173 32.67 4.25 10.82
N ALA A 174 33.04 4.62 12.04
CA ALA A 174 34.39 5.05 12.38
C ALA A 174 35.00 4.15 13.46
N TYR A 175 35.95 3.31 13.06
CA TYR A 175 36.90 2.78 14.02
C TYR A 175 37.93 3.87 14.34
N THR A 176 37.94 4.26 15.62
CA THR A 176 39.03 4.93 16.35
C THR A 176 39.15 6.45 16.23
N ASP A 177 39.09 7.06 17.43
CA ASP A 177 39.36 8.43 17.84
C ASP A 177 38.22 9.45 17.70
N ASN A 178 37.89 10.08 18.86
CA ASN A 178 36.72 10.90 19.16
C ASN A 178 36.53 12.19 18.33
N GLN A 179 37.15 12.31 17.16
CA GLN A 179 36.84 13.36 16.19
C GLN A 179 36.85 12.81 14.76
N PRO A 180 35.77 12.99 13.98
CA PRO A 180 35.73 12.59 12.58
C PRO A 180 36.80 13.38 11.81
N ASN A 181 37.84 12.69 11.34
CA ASN A 181 38.86 13.26 10.46
C ASN A 181 38.40 13.20 8.98
N ALA A 182 39.15 13.84 8.07
CA ALA A 182 38.82 13.83 6.64
C ALA A 182 38.65 12.40 6.07
N ASN A 183 39.38 11.42 6.59
CA ASN A 183 39.26 10.02 6.17
C ASN A 183 37.93 9.38 6.61
N ALA A 184 37.34 9.82 7.74
CA ALA A 184 36.01 9.39 8.16
C ALA A 184 34.92 9.92 7.22
N PHE A 185 35.11 11.12 6.66
CA PHE A 185 34.25 11.66 5.61
C PHE A 185 34.41 10.92 4.29
N ASP A 186 35.63 10.52 3.90
CA ASP A 186 35.85 9.70 2.71
C ASP A 186 35.22 8.30 2.87
N LEU A 187 35.34 7.68 4.04
CA LEU A 187 34.71 6.39 4.33
C LEU A 187 33.18 6.49 4.41
N LEU A 188 32.66 7.59 4.96
CA LEU A 188 31.24 7.91 4.94
C LEU A 188 30.76 8.14 3.51
N SER A 189 31.54 8.85 2.69
CA SER A 189 31.28 9.07 1.27
C SER A 189 31.27 7.75 0.50
N ASP A 190 32.25 6.87 0.72
CA ASP A 190 32.31 5.53 0.13
C ASP A 190 31.15 4.64 0.59
N THR A 191 30.73 4.76 1.86
CA THR A 191 29.57 4.06 2.41
C THR A 191 28.28 4.61 1.80
N ILE A 192 28.15 5.92 1.66
CA ILE A 192 27.04 6.57 0.97
C ILE A 192 27.02 6.12 -0.48
N CYS A 193 28.14 6.12 -1.21
CA CYS A 193 28.28 5.60 -2.58
C CYS A 193 27.87 4.12 -2.67
N THR A 194 28.21 3.32 -1.67
CA THR A 194 27.73 1.93 -1.55
C THR A 194 26.22 1.87 -1.38
N LEU A 195 25.64 2.80 -0.62
CA LEU A 195 24.19 2.98 -0.47
C LEU A 195 23.55 3.60 -1.72
N LEU A 196 24.29 4.32 -2.57
CA LEU A 196 23.79 4.84 -3.85
C LEU A 196 23.55 3.72 -4.88
N TYR A 197 24.29 2.60 -4.80
CA TYR A 197 23.96 1.39 -5.56
C TYR A 197 22.56 0.86 -5.21
N PHE A 198 22.15 0.91 -3.95
CA PHE A 198 20.79 0.56 -3.55
C PHE A 198 19.76 1.45 -4.23
N LEU A 199 20.01 2.76 -4.30
CA LEU A 199 19.12 3.72 -4.96
C LEU A 199 18.97 3.47 -6.47
N SER A 200 19.85 2.66 -7.07
CA SER A 200 19.73 2.23 -8.46
C SER A 200 18.91 0.95 -8.66
N LEU A 201 18.56 0.24 -7.57
CA LEU A 201 17.72 -0.95 -7.64
C LEU A 201 16.27 -0.56 -8.02
N PRO A 202 15.54 -1.46 -8.73
CA PRO A 202 14.17 -1.18 -9.13
C PRO A 202 13.26 -0.88 -7.94
N PRO A 203 12.27 0.03 -8.07
CA PRO A 203 11.36 0.42 -6.99
C PRO A 203 10.64 -0.75 -6.31
N GLN A 204 10.35 -1.79 -7.08
CA GLN A 204 9.73 -3.02 -6.62
C GLN A 204 10.55 -3.69 -5.50
N LYS A 205 11.88 -3.49 -5.48
CA LYS A 205 12.80 -3.96 -4.43
C LYS A 205 12.80 -3.06 -3.17
N PHE A 206 12.00 -2.00 -3.11
CA PHE A 206 11.83 -1.18 -1.90
C PHE A 206 10.37 -1.09 -1.46
N GLY A 207 9.63 -2.18 -1.66
CA GLY A 207 8.21 -2.23 -1.33
C GLY A 207 7.36 -1.30 -2.19
N HIS A 208 7.90 -0.78 -3.30
CA HIS A 208 7.18 0.02 -4.29
C HIS A 208 6.78 -0.90 -5.45
N PHE A 209 5.82 -1.80 -5.19
CA PHE A 209 5.39 -2.84 -6.12
C PHE A 209 4.78 -2.33 -7.42
N CYS A 210 4.36 -1.07 -7.37
CA CYS A 210 3.72 -0.39 -8.44
C CYS A 210 4.72 0.56 -9.07
N ASP A 211 5.45 0.17 -10.13
CA ASP A 211 5.94 1.16 -11.11
C ASP A 211 4.74 1.71 -11.91
N VAL A 212 3.76 2.20 -11.15
CA VAL A 212 2.44 2.66 -11.56
C VAL A 212 2.59 3.85 -12.50
N SER A 213 3.70 4.58 -12.39
CA SER A 213 3.90 5.77 -13.19
C SER A 213 4.37 5.51 -14.63
N ARG A 214 4.85 4.32 -15.00
CA ARG A 214 5.32 4.07 -16.39
C ARG A 214 4.56 3.00 -17.16
N ARG A 215 3.93 2.03 -16.48
CA ARG A 215 3.28 0.88 -17.13
C ARG A 215 2.02 0.38 -16.42
N ILE A 216 1.16 1.24 -15.83
CA ILE A 216 -0.22 0.77 -15.54
C ILE A 216 -0.97 0.50 -16.85
N TRP A 217 -0.52 1.08 -17.96
CA TRP A 217 -1.29 1.05 -19.18
C TRP A 217 -0.91 -0.17 -19.98
N GLY A 218 -1.92 -0.98 -20.29
CA GLY A 218 -1.73 -2.26 -20.94
C GLY A 218 -2.88 -3.20 -20.69
N ASN A 219 -2.71 -4.41 -21.21
CA ASN A 219 -3.68 -5.49 -21.10
C ASN A 219 -3.24 -6.40 -19.95
N TYR A 220 -4.04 -6.47 -18.89
CA TYR A 220 -3.74 -7.27 -17.70
C TYR A 220 -4.60 -8.51 -17.67
N GLU A 221 -3.98 -9.65 -17.42
CA GLU A 221 -4.70 -10.89 -17.19
C GLU A 221 -4.47 -11.37 -15.76
N PHE A 222 -5.57 -11.55 -15.04
CA PHE A 222 -5.60 -12.06 -13.68
C PHE A 222 -5.86 -13.57 -13.75
N VAL A 223 -4.82 -14.37 -13.53
CA VAL A 223 -4.85 -15.82 -13.64
C VAL A 223 -4.84 -16.45 -12.26
N HIS A 224 -5.94 -17.08 -11.90
CA HIS A 224 -6.06 -17.80 -10.64
C HIS A 224 -5.19 -19.06 -10.60
N ARG A 225 -4.37 -19.19 -9.56
CA ARG A 225 -3.45 -20.31 -9.32
C ARG A 225 -4.20 -21.55 -8.82
N ARG A 226 -4.70 -22.34 -9.77
CA ARG A 226 -5.45 -23.58 -9.50
C ARG A 226 -4.61 -24.71 -8.92
N ASP A 227 -3.30 -24.67 -9.14
CA ASP A 227 -2.33 -25.64 -8.62
C ASP A 227 -2.14 -25.54 -7.10
N LEU A 228 -2.49 -24.39 -6.51
CA LEU A 228 -2.38 -24.12 -5.08
C LEU A 228 -3.74 -24.15 -4.35
N ALA A 229 -4.81 -24.46 -5.06
CA ALA A 229 -6.12 -24.66 -4.46
C ALA A 229 -6.22 -26.07 -3.88
N ASP A 230 -6.67 -26.19 -2.63
CA ASP A 230 -7.18 -27.47 -2.15
C ASP A 230 -8.34 -27.90 -3.05
N HIS A 231 -8.45 -29.21 -3.34
CA HIS A 231 -9.27 -29.76 -4.43
C HIS A 231 -10.75 -29.35 -4.47
N ASP A 232 -11.28 -28.71 -3.43
CA ASP A 232 -12.67 -28.26 -3.30
C ASP A 232 -12.87 -26.74 -3.14
N GLN A 233 -11.81 -25.90 -3.24
CA GLN A 233 -11.93 -24.45 -3.06
C GLN A 233 -11.60 -23.64 -4.31
N ASP A 234 -12.35 -22.54 -4.51
CA ASP A 234 -12.02 -21.57 -5.54
C ASP A 234 -10.62 -20.99 -5.25
N PRO A 235 -9.68 -21.04 -6.21
CA PRO A 235 -8.37 -20.40 -6.04
C PRO A 235 -8.57 -18.92 -5.76
N VAL A 236 -7.94 -18.42 -4.69
CA VAL A 236 -7.95 -16.99 -4.35
C VAL A 236 -6.64 -16.32 -4.77
N LEU A 237 -5.56 -17.09 -4.92
CA LEU A 237 -4.27 -16.56 -5.34
C LEU A 237 -4.23 -16.30 -6.84
N VAL A 238 -3.71 -15.14 -7.21
CA VAL A 238 -3.75 -14.67 -8.58
C VAL A 238 -2.38 -14.20 -9.04
N ASP A 239 -1.97 -14.72 -10.19
CA ASP A 239 -0.88 -14.17 -10.98
C ASP A 239 -1.40 -13.06 -11.90
N VAL A 240 -0.61 -11.99 -12.01
CA VAL A 240 -0.92 -10.88 -12.91
C VAL A 240 0.05 -10.92 -14.08
N ASN A 241 -0.48 -11.25 -15.25
CA ASN A 241 0.27 -11.23 -16.50
C ASN A 241 0.01 -9.91 -17.23
N ILE A 242 1.06 -9.34 -17.81
CA ILE A 242 0.97 -8.16 -18.67
C ILE A 242 1.17 -8.64 -20.11
N ASN A 243 0.15 -8.45 -20.94
CA ASN A 243 0.14 -8.88 -22.33
C ASN A 243 0.28 -7.66 -23.25
N ASP A 244 1.09 -7.80 -24.30
CA ASP A 244 1.22 -6.76 -25.33
C ASP A 244 -0.08 -6.63 -26.15
N ASP A 245 -0.77 -7.75 -26.38
CA ASP A 245 -2.03 -7.81 -27.12
C ASP A 245 -3.24 -8.00 -26.19
N SER A 246 -4.39 -7.46 -26.58
CA SER A 246 -5.65 -7.68 -25.87
C SER A 246 -6.17 -9.10 -26.15
N THR A 247 -6.54 -9.80 -25.08
CA THR A 247 -7.19 -11.11 -25.13
C THR A 247 -8.60 -10.99 -24.55
N ASN A 248 -9.49 -11.96 -24.78
CA ASN A 248 -10.83 -11.94 -24.18
C ASN A 248 -10.82 -12.01 -22.64
N SER A 249 -9.71 -12.43 -22.04
CA SER A 249 -9.50 -12.45 -20.59
C SER A 249 -8.84 -11.17 -20.07
N SER A 250 -8.23 -10.36 -20.93
CA SER A 250 -7.49 -9.18 -20.50
C SER A 250 -8.40 -8.02 -20.07
N ILE A 251 -7.87 -7.25 -19.13
CA ILE A 251 -8.44 -6.02 -18.60
C ILE A 251 -7.57 -4.88 -19.10
N ASN A 252 -8.19 -3.95 -19.84
CA ASN A 252 -7.48 -2.84 -20.43
C ASN A 252 -7.53 -1.66 -19.46
N ILE A 253 -6.36 -1.21 -18.99
CA ILE A 253 -6.24 -0.08 -18.07
C ILE A 253 -5.63 1.11 -18.82
N TYR A 254 -6.27 2.27 -18.76
CA TYR A 254 -5.82 3.50 -19.42
C TYR A 254 -5.39 4.55 -18.39
N SER A 255 -4.43 5.41 -18.77
CA SER A 255 -3.85 6.44 -17.88
C SER A 255 -4.86 7.45 -17.36
N SER A 256 -5.80 7.84 -18.22
CA SER A 256 -6.87 8.79 -17.91
C SER A 256 -7.96 8.22 -17.00
N ASN A 257 -7.92 6.92 -16.69
CA ASN A 257 -9.04 6.24 -16.05
C ASN A 257 -8.85 6.01 -14.56
N GLN A 258 -7.76 6.50 -13.97
CA GLN A 258 -7.60 6.51 -12.52
C GLN A 258 -8.66 7.43 -11.91
N ILE A 259 -9.45 6.89 -10.99
CA ILE A 259 -10.42 7.65 -10.20
C ILE A 259 -9.68 8.19 -8.99
N GLU A 260 -9.48 9.51 -8.94
CA GLU A 260 -8.83 10.18 -7.81
C GLU A 260 -9.62 9.92 -6.52
N ARG A 261 -8.90 9.49 -5.48
CA ARG A 261 -9.42 9.33 -4.12
C ARG A 261 -8.37 9.83 -3.13
N SER A 262 -8.83 10.41 -2.03
CA SER A 262 -7.97 10.80 -0.91
C SER A 262 -7.27 9.57 -0.35
N VAL A 263 -5.94 9.61 -0.31
CA VAL A 263 -5.11 8.55 0.27
C VAL A 263 -4.97 8.84 1.76
N ASN A 264 -5.53 7.98 2.62
CA ASN A 264 -5.30 8.05 4.06
C ASN A 264 -3.96 7.39 4.40
N LEU A 265 -3.16 8.00 5.27
CA LEU A 265 -1.80 7.53 5.59
C LEU A 265 -1.76 6.27 6.47
N CYS A 266 -2.86 5.96 7.15
CA CYS A 266 -3.01 4.78 8.01
C CYS A 266 -4.16 3.92 7.48
N GLY A 267 -3.98 2.59 7.47
CA GLY A 267 -5.02 1.63 7.12
C GLY A 267 -4.94 1.08 5.69
N ARG A 268 -6.08 0.94 5.03
CA ARG A 268 -6.23 0.37 3.69
C ARG A 268 -5.94 1.42 2.63
N PHE A 269 -5.12 1.07 1.63
CA PHE A 269 -4.85 1.94 0.48
C PHE A 269 -5.47 1.33 -0.75
N ALA A 270 -6.25 2.09 -1.52
CA ALA A 270 -6.88 1.57 -2.72
C ALA A 270 -6.69 2.51 -3.90
N HIS A 271 -6.35 1.92 -5.05
CA HIS A 271 -6.45 2.57 -6.34
C HIS A 271 -7.67 2.02 -7.07
N VAL A 272 -8.44 2.92 -7.66
CA VAL A 272 -9.64 2.57 -8.40
C VAL A 272 -9.47 3.04 -9.84
N PHE A 273 -9.71 2.14 -10.78
CA PHE A 273 -9.58 2.38 -12.20
C PHE A 273 -10.89 2.03 -12.90
N ARG A 274 -11.33 2.87 -13.84
CA ARG A 274 -12.28 2.42 -14.85
C ARG A 274 -11.53 1.61 -15.91
N VAL A 275 -11.98 0.39 -16.13
CA VAL A 275 -11.30 -0.56 -17.02
C VAL A 275 -12.30 -1.15 -18.02
N GLU A 276 -11.78 -1.63 -19.15
CA GLU A 276 -12.60 -2.29 -20.17
C GLU A 276 -12.24 -3.78 -20.23
N LYS A 277 -13.27 -4.64 -20.29
CA LYS A 277 -13.12 -6.08 -20.52
C LYS A 277 -14.24 -6.56 -21.44
N ASN A 278 -13.90 -7.15 -22.59
CA ASN A 278 -14.88 -7.59 -23.60
C ASN A 278 -15.89 -6.49 -23.99
N ASP A 279 -15.38 -5.30 -24.34
CA ASP A 279 -16.17 -4.12 -24.75
C ASP A 279 -17.19 -3.63 -23.71
N ARG A 280 -16.95 -3.91 -22.42
CA ARG A 280 -17.78 -3.46 -21.31
C ARG A 280 -16.93 -2.78 -20.24
N ASP A 281 -17.48 -1.72 -19.68
CA ASP A 281 -16.87 -0.96 -18.59
C ASP A 281 -17.06 -1.64 -17.24
N PHE A 282 -15.97 -1.72 -16.50
CA PHE A 282 -15.90 -2.22 -15.13
C PHE A 282 -15.06 -1.27 -14.26
N ILE A 283 -15.08 -1.53 -12.96
CA ILE A 283 -14.22 -0.86 -12.00
C ILE A 283 -13.25 -1.89 -11.44
N LEU A 284 -11.95 -1.64 -11.62
CA LEU A 284 -10.89 -2.40 -10.98
C LEU A 284 -10.41 -1.63 -9.75
N LYS A 285 -10.50 -2.26 -8.59
CA LYS A 285 -9.91 -1.77 -7.34
C LYS A 285 -8.69 -2.64 -7.02
N LEU A 286 -7.54 -2.00 -6.83
CA LEU A 286 -6.32 -2.62 -6.30
C LEU A 286 -6.12 -2.09 -4.90
N ALA A 287 -6.11 -2.95 -3.90
CA ALA A 287 -6.05 -2.56 -2.49
C ALA A 287 -4.88 -3.20 -1.74
N TRP A 288 -4.17 -2.37 -0.99
CA TRP A 288 -3.22 -2.77 0.03
C TRP A 288 -3.95 -2.82 1.35
N THR A 289 -4.12 -4.02 1.87
CA THR A 289 -4.89 -4.23 3.10
C THR A 289 -3.97 -4.82 4.17
N PRO A 290 -3.95 -4.27 5.39
CA PRO A 290 -3.26 -4.91 6.51
C PRO A 290 -3.75 -6.35 6.71
N LEU A 291 -2.84 -7.27 7.05
CA LEU A 291 -3.20 -8.69 7.30
C LEU A 291 -4.18 -8.87 8.45
N LYS A 292 -4.19 -7.91 9.39
CA LYS A 292 -5.10 -7.81 10.55
C LYS A 292 -6.49 -7.28 10.22
N GLN A 293 -6.77 -7.01 8.94
CA GLN A 293 -8.09 -6.58 8.48
C GLN A 293 -8.67 -7.66 7.59
N LEU A 294 -10.00 -7.80 7.62
CA LEU A 294 -10.71 -8.72 6.75
C LEU A 294 -10.53 -8.31 5.26
N PRO A 295 -10.31 -9.26 4.34
CA PRO A 295 -10.26 -8.94 2.91
C PRO A 295 -11.60 -8.40 2.42
N GLU A 296 -11.60 -7.32 1.64
CA GLU A 296 -12.87 -6.77 1.11
C GLU A 296 -13.59 -7.76 0.19
N PRO A 297 -12.91 -8.49 -0.71
CA PRO A 297 -13.55 -9.55 -1.47
C PRO A 297 -14.26 -10.61 -0.58
N ALA A 298 -13.70 -10.90 0.59
CA ALA A 298 -14.28 -11.83 1.56
C ALA A 298 -15.60 -11.30 2.15
N VAL A 299 -15.68 -9.98 2.39
CA VAL A 299 -16.93 -9.32 2.80
C VAL A 299 -17.97 -9.43 1.69
N TYR A 300 -17.59 -9.24 0.43
CA TYR A 300 -18.51 -9.38 -0.69
C TYR A 300 -19.03 -10.81 -0.87
N ASP A 301 -18.19 -11.83 -0.65
CA ASP A 301 -18.64 -13.23 -0.60
C ASP A 301 -19.70 -13.43 0.49
N ALA A 302 -19.47 -12.89 1.69
CA ALA A 302 -20.43 -12.95 2.79
C ALA A 302 -21.76 -12.25 2.46
N LEU A 303 -21.70 -11.05 1.90
CA LEU A 303 -22.88 -10.28 1.47
C LEU A 303 -23.66 -11.02 0.37
N LYS A 304 -22.96 -11.64 -0.58
CA LYS A 304 -23.58 -12.43 -1.64
C LYS A 304 -24.25 -13.68 -1.09
N ALA A 305 -23.57 -14.41 -0.20
CA ALA A 305 -24.13 -15.61 0.45
C ALA A 305 -25.39 -15.28 1.27
N ALA A 306 -25.43 -14.10 1.90
CA ALA A 306 -26.59 -13.61 2.64
C ALA A 306 -27.68 -12.97 1.76
N ASN A 307 -27.52 -12.95 0.43
CA ASN A 307 -28.44 -12.32 -0.53
C ASN A 307 -28.75 -10.85 -0.23
N ILE A 308 -27.73 -10.08 0.17
CA ILE A 308 -27.91 -8.67 0.51
C ILE A 308 -28.22 -7.86 -0.76
N PRO A 309 -29.30 -7.07 -0.79
CA PRO A 309 -29.65 -6.24 -1.94
C PRO A 309 -28.72 -5.03 -2.06
N ASN A 310 -28.77 -4.33 -3.20
CA ASN A 310 -28.11 -3.03 -3.38
C ASN A 310 -26.58 -3.03 -3.11
N ILE A 311 -25.92 -4.17 -3.28
CA ILE A 311 -24.45 -4.28 -3.40
C ILE A 311 -24.04 -4.39 -4.87
N PRO A 312 -22.81 -4.00 -5.25
CA PRO A 312 -22.29 -4.22 -6.60
C PRO A 312 -22.14 -5.71 -6.91
N SER A 313 -22.33 -6.05 -8.18
CA SER A 313 -21.94 -7.35 -8.73
C SER A 313 -20.41 -7.45 -8.81
N ILE A 314 -19.85 -8.48 -8.17
CA ILE A 314 -18.43 -8.81 -8.27
C ILE A 314 -18.22 -9.74 -9.46
N ILE A 315 -17.35 -9.32 -10.38
CA ILE A 315 -17.04 -10.05 -11.61
C ILE A 315 -15.88 -11.01 -11.39
N ASP A 316 -14.86 -10.54 -10.69
CA ASP A 316 -13.67 -11.32 -10.34
C ASP A 316 -12.94 -10.67 -9.15
N SER A 317 -12.16 -11.43 -8.41
CA SER A 317 -11.45 -10.95 -7.22
C SER A 317 -10.42 -11.95 -6.75
N GLY A 318 -9.36 -11.47 -6.11
CA GLY A 318 -8.35 -12.37 -5.54
C GLY A 318 -7.23 -11.64 -4.82
N ILE A 319 -6.27 -12.41 -4.36
CA ILE A 319 -5.06 -11.97 -3.67
C ILE A 319 -3.88 -12.11 -4.64
N ILE A 320 -3.26 -11.00 -4.98
CA ILE A 320 -2.07 -10.95 -5.84
C ILE A 320 -0.82 -11.23 -4.99
N ILE A 321 -0.77 -10.66 -3.79
CA ILE A 321 0.34 -10.82 -2.85
C ILE A 321 -0.25 -11.15 -1.48
N GLU A 322 0.05 -12.34 -0.97
CA GLU A 322 -0.50 -12.82 0.32
C GLU A 322 0.05 -12.09 1.53
N ASN A 323 1.35 -11.81 1.53
CA ASN A 323 2.00 -11.10 2.62
C ASN A 323 3.25 -10.39 2.10
N SER A 324 3.24 -9.08 2.18
CA SER A 324 4.39 -8.22 2.06
C SER A 324 4.40 -7.29 3.27
N PHE A 325 5.28 -7.58 4.23
CA PHE A 325 5.48 -6.77 5.43
C PHE A 325 4.19 -6.47 6.22
N GLY A 326 3.34 -7.48 6.40
CA GLY A 326 2.09 -7.31 7.16
C GLY A 326 0.93 -6.68 6.35
N TYR A 327 1.12 -6.50 5.04
CA TYR A 327 0.08 -6.12 4.09
C TYR A 327 -0.10 -7.20 3.04
N ARG A 328 -1.31 -7.29 2.49
CA ARG A 328 -1.61 -8.07 1.29
C ARG A 328 -2.10 -7.16 0.17
N VAL A 329 -1.95 -7.62 -1.06
CA VAL A 329 -2.51 -6.96 -2.24
C VAL A 329 -3.70 -7.75 -2.72
N GLU A 330 -4.85 -7.10 -2.66
CA GLU A 330 -6.12 -7.59 -3.19
C GLU A 330 -6.43 -6.89 -4.51
N TYR A 331 -7.10 -7.58 -5.42
CA TYR A 331 -7.85 -6.92 -6.48
C TYR A 331 -9.33 -7.31 -6.42
N LEU A 332 -10.15 -6.39 -6.89
CA LEU A 332 -11.58 -6.55 -6.99
C LEU A 332 -12.05 -5.92 -8.30
N LEU A 333 -12.61 -6.73 -9.18
CA LEU A 333 -13.23 -6.29 -10.43
C LEU A 333 -14.75 -6.29 -10.23
N ILE A 334 -15.36 -5.11 -10.26
CA ILE A 334 -16.79 -4.92 -10.00
C ILE A 334 -17.48 -4.22 -11.16
N GLU A 335 -18.82 -4.34 -11.20
CA GLU A 335 -19.61 -3.55 -12.14
C GLU A 335 -19.47 -2.03 -11.94
N ASP A 336 -19.52 -1.26 -13.03
CA ASP A 336 -19.64 0.20 -12.93
C ASP A 336 -21.03 0.57 -12.39
N CYS A 337 -21.06 1.06 -11.14
CA CYS A 337 -22.26 1.45 -10.41
C CYS A 337 -22.71 2.91 -10.63
N GLY A 338 -22.12 3.63 -11.58
CA GLY A 338 -22.51 4.98 -11.96
C GLY A 338 -21.83 6.09 -11.17
N ILE A 339 -22.60 7.08 -10.73
CA ILE A 339 -22.10 8.31 -10.08
C ILE A 339 -22.47 8.33 -8.60
N SER A 340 -21.80 9.15 -7.78
CA SER A 340 -22.16 9.30 -6.37
C SER A 340 -23.59 9.83 -6.19
N LEU A 341 -24.23 9.48 -5.07
CA LEU A 341 -25.57 9.96 -4.73
C LEU A 341 -25.66 11.49 -4.75
N THR A 342 -24.67 12.18 -4.19
CA THR A 342 -24.57 13.64 -4.23
C THR A 342 -24.59 14.17 -5.65
N LYS A 343 -23.77 13.60 -6.54
CA LYS A 343 -23.76 14.01 -7.95
C LYS A 343 -25.09 13.69 -8.64
N TYR A 344 -25.69 12.54 -8.34
CA TYR A 344 -26.99 12.15 -8.88
C TYR A 344 -28.08 13.15 -8.51
N LEU A 345 -28.18 13.54 -7.23
CA LEU A 345 -29.18 14.50 -6.75
C LEU A 345 -28.94 15.91 -7.32
N LEU A 346 -27.69 16.35 -7.42
CA LEU A 346 -27.33 17.64 -8.03
C LEU A 346 -27.67 17.74 -9.52
N THR A 347 -27.68 16.62 -10.25
CA THR A 347 -28.01 16.62 -11.69
C THR A 347 -29.50 16.70 -12.00
N GLN A 348 -30.37 16.70 -10.99
CA GLN A 348 -31.82 16.71 -11.21
C GLN A 348 -32.32 18.14 -11.44
N SER A 349 -33.03 18.35 -12.55
CA SER A 349 -33.36 19.67 -13.11
C SER A 349 -34.42 20.47 -12.33
N HIS A 350 -35.08 19.87 -11.33
CA HIS A 350 -36.07 20.52 -10.50
C HIS A 350 -35.71 20.39 -9.02
N TRP A 351 -35.32 21.51 -8.42
CA TRP A 351 -35.07 21.64 -6.99
C TRP A 351 -36.24 22.37 -6.33
N ASP A 352 -37.17 21.61 -5.76
CA ASP A 352 -38.06 22.11 -4.71
C ASP A 352 -38.06 21.14 -3.52
N MET A 353 -38.41 21.62 -2.32
CA MET A 353 -38.36 20.82 -1.09
C MET A 353 -39.25 19.57 -1.13
N LYS A 354 -40.35 19.61 -1.88
CA LYS A 354 -41.26 18.48 -2.03
C LYS A 354 -40.64 17.43 -2.95
N TRP A 355 -40.08 17.86 -4.06
CA TRP A 355 -39.32 17.03 -4.98
C TRP A 355 -38.14 16.37 -4.27
N MET A 356 -37.39 17.11 -3.45
CA MET A 356 -36.26 16.57 -2.70
C MET A 356 -36.71 15.54 -1.67
N SER A 357 -37.79 15.80 -0.93
CA SER A 357 -38.39 14.80 -0.03
C SER A 357 -38.81 13.53 -0.78
N ASP A 358 -39.48 13.67 -1.92
CA ASP A 358 -40.00 12.54 -2.70
C ASP A 358 -38.86 11.75 -3.39
N ASN A 359 -37.77 12.41 -3.78
CA ASN A 359 -36.65 11.81 -4.50
C ASN A 359 -35.46 11.39 -3.62
N ALA A 360 -35.34 11.91 -2.39
CA ALA A 360 -34.36 11.44 -1.40
C ALA A 360 -34.88 10.23 -0.62
N ALA A 361 -36.19 10.11 -0.43
CA ALA A 361 -36.80 8.98 0.28
C ALA A 361 -36.50 7.63 -0.41
N ARG A 362 -36.53 7.59 -1.74
CA ARG A 362 -36.28 6.35 -2.50
C ARG A 362 -34.82 5.86 -2.39
N PRO A 363 -33.78 6.68 -2.60
CA PRO A 363 -32.40 6.31 -2.30
C PRO A 363 -32.21 5.93 -0.84
N MET A 364 -32.75 6.71 0.11
CA MET A 364 -32.63 6.41 1.54
C MET A 364 -33.22 5.05 1.89
N SER A 365 -34.38 4.70 1.33
CA SER A 365 -34.98 3.37 1.52
C SER A 365 -34.07 2.24 1.04
N GLN A 366 -33.44 2.38 -0.13
CA GLN A 366 -32.52 1.37 -0.67
C GLN A 366 -31.24 1.25 0.16
N ILE A 367 -30.73 2.39 0.68
CA ILE A 367 -29.54 2.43 1.55
C ILE A 367 -29.85 1.71 2.87
N VAL A 368 -30.95 2.08 3.53
CA VAL A 368 -31.37 1.48 4.81
C VAL A 368 -31.67 -0.01 4.63
N GLU A 369 -32.33 -0.42 3.55
CA GLU A 369 -32.59 -1.83 3.26
C GLU A 369 -31.30 -2.65 3.13
N CYS A 370 -30.29 -2.12 2.43
CA CYS A 370 -28.97 -2.75 2.31
C CYS A 370 -28.29 -2.89 3.67
N ILE A 371 -28.17 -1.78 4.42
CA ILE A 371 -27.47 -1.72 5.71
C ILE A 371 -28.16 -2.64 6.72
N TYR A 372 -29.49 -2.61 6.77
CA TYR A 372 -30.28 -3.43 7.69
C TYR A 372 -30.16 -4.92 7.38
N SER A 373 -30.20 -5.28 6.08
CA SER A 373 -30.04 -6.67 5.65
C SER A 373 -28.63 -7.19 5.96
N ALA A 374 -27.59 -6.39 5.68
CA ALA A 374 -26.21 -6.72 6.01
C ALA A 374 -26.01 -6.90 7.53
N TRP A 375 -26.57 -5.99 8.33
CA TRP A 375 -26.51 -6.07 9.78
C TRP A 375 -27.21 -7.33 10.34
N ASN A 376 -28.37 -7.70 9.79
CA ASN A 376 -29.07 -8.95 10.14
C ASN A 376 -28.24 -10.20 9.81
N ALA A 377 -27.38 -10.13 8.79
CA ALA A 377 -26.39 -11.18 8.49
C ALA A 377 -25.13 -11.09 9.38
N GLY A 378 -25.06 -10.11 10.28
CA GLY A 378 -23.93 -9.88 11.17
C GLY A 378 -22.78 -9.12 10.52
N ILE A 379 -23.06 -8.22 9.57
CA ILE A 379 -22.04 -7.41 8.87
C ILE A 379 -22.32 -5.92 9.11
N LEU A 380 -21.33 -5.18 9.59
CA LEU A 380 -21.39 -3.70 9.71
C LEU A 380 -20.47 -3.05 8.67
N HIS A 381 -20.90 -1.95 8.04
CA HIS A 381 -20.14 -1.27 6.99
C HIS A 381 -19.05 -0.35 7.55
N ARG A 382 -19.39 0.47 8.57
CA ARG A 382 -18.51 1.40 9.31
C ARG A 382 -17.91 2.59 8.54
N ASP A 383 -18.06 2.66 7.22
CA ASP A 383 -17.64 3.81 6.38
C ASP A 383 -18.71 4.22 5.35
N ILE A 384 -19.95 4.41 5.81
CA ILE A 384 -21.00 5.00 4.96
C ILE A 384 -20.67 6.48 4.73
N SER A 385 -20.49 6.86 3.47
CA SER A 385 -20.11 8.21 3.04
C SER A 385 -20.67 8.52 1.66
N ALA A 386 -20.70 9.79 1.26
CA ALA A 386 -21.20 10.20 -0.06
C ALA A 386 -20.44 9.54 -1.22
N GLY A 387 -19.14 9.27 -1.04
CA GLY A 387 -18.29 8.59 -2.03
C GLY A 387 -18.53 7.08 -2.14
N ASN A 388 -19.24 6.49 -1.16
CA ASN A 388 -19.49 5.05 -1.08
C ASN A 388 -20.93 4.66 -1.41
N ILE A 389 -21.76 5.63 -1.81
CA ILE A 389 -23.14 5.41 -2.27
C ILE A 389 -23.23 5.85 -3.73
N LEU A 390 -23.35 4.88 -4.63
CA LEU A 390 -23.41 5.12 -6.07
C LEU A 390 -24.82 4.90 -6.61
N VAL A 391 -25.15 5.58 -7.71
CA VAL A 391 -26.45 5.54 -8.37
C VAL A 391 -26.26 5.35 -9.88
N LYS A 392 -26.97 4.36 -10.43
CA LYS A 392 -27.07 4.11 -11.87
C LYS A 392 -28.50 3.73 -12.22
N GLY A 393 -29.13 4.47 -13.13
CA GLY A 393 -30.52 4.23 -13.53
C GLY A 393 -31.53 4.32 -12.37
N GLY A 394 -31.25 5.14 -11.34
CA GLY A 394 -32.09 5.27 -10.14
C GLY A 394 -31.99 4.13 -9.14
N GLN A 395 -31.10 3.16 -9.36
CA GLN A 395 -30.77 2.10 -8.42
C GLN A 395 -29.53 2.51 -7.60
N VAL A 396 -29.62 2.34 -6.28
CA VAL A 396 -28.52 2.61 -5.35
C VAL A 396 -27.65 1.36 -5.18
N ARG A 397 -26.33 1.57 -5.13
CA ARG A 397 -25.34 0.57 -4.77
C ARG A 397 -24.45 1.09 -3.65
N ILE A 398 -24.34 0.35 -2.55
CA ILE A 398 -23.36 0.61 -1.49
C ILE A 398 -22.07 -0.14 -1.83
N ILE A 399 -20.99 0.61 -1.95
CA ILE A 399 -19.65 0.13 -2.31
C ILE A 399 -18.66 0.34 -1.16
N ASP A 400 -17.44 -0.18 -1.33
CA ASP A 400 -16.31 0.04 -0.42
C ASP A 400 -16.51 -0.55 0.98
N TRP A 401 -16.69 -1.86 1.01
CA TRP A 401 -16.82 -2.64 2.24
C TRP A 401 -15.45 -2.96 2.88
N GLY A 402 -14.38 -2.28 2.45
CA GLY A 402 -13.04 -2.48 2.98
C GLY A 402 -12.87 -2.11 4.46
N SER A 403 -13.80 -1.33 4.99
CA SER A 403 -13.89 -0.98 6.42
C SER A 403 -14.87 -1.86 7.19
N ALA A 404 -15.51 -2.84 6.55
CA ALA A 404 -16.55 -3.64 7.19
C ALA A 404 -16.00 -4.52 8.32
N THR A 405 -16.89 -5.04 9.16
CA THR A 405 -16.56 -6.04 10.18
C THR A 405 -17.67 -7.06 10.31
N LEU A 406 -17.30 -8.27 10.70
CA LEU A 406 -18.23 -9.32 11.09
C LEU A 406 -18.54 -9.19 12.59
N LEU A 407 -19.81 -9.41 12.95
CA LEU A 407 -20.30 -9.46 14.32
C LEU A 407 -20.21 -10.88 14.88
N GLU A 408 -20.06 -11.02 16.19
CA GLU A 408 -19.92 -12.33 16.86
C GLU A 408 -21.10 -13.28 16.58
N ASN A 409 -22.30 -12.73 16.38
CA ASN A 409 -23.51 -13.50 16.09
C ASN A 409 -23.82 -13.58 14.57
N SER A 410 -22.79 -13.46 13.72
CA SER A 410 -22.99 -13.54 12.28
C SER A 410 -23.48 -14.94 11.86
N SER A 411 -24.45 -14.97 10.94
CA SER A 411 -24.93 -16.19 10.30
C SER A 411 -24.01 -16.67 9.17
N VAL A 412 -22.96 -15.89 8.88
CA VAL A 412 -21.96 -16.19 7.86
C VAL A 412 -21.01 -17.26 8.38
N ASP A 413 -20.67 -18.23 7.52
CA ASP A 413 -19.67 -19.25 7.82
C ASP A 413 -18.26 -18.64 7.78
N ILE A 414 -17.83 -18.11 8.93
CA ILE A 414 -16.54 -17.42 9.06
C ILE A 414 -15.37 -18.38 8.82
N ASP A 415 -15.50 -19.65 9.20
CA ASP A 415 -14.44 -20.64 9.02
C ASP A 415 -14.23 -20.94 7.53
N ALA A 416 -15.31 -21.01 6.75
CA ALA A 416 -15.22 -21.14 5.30
C ALA A 416 -14.55 -19.93 4.65
N ILE A 417 -14.90 -18.71 5.08
CA ILE A 417 -14.28 -17.47 4.57
C ILE A 417 -12.80 -17.40 4.98
N GLU A 418 -12.47 -17.73 6.22
CA GLU A 418 -11.09 -17.78 6.74
C GLU A 418 -10.23 -18.71 5.89
N THR A 419 -10.74 -19.92 5.63
CA THR A 419 -10.04 -20.92 4.83
C THR A 419 -9.84 -20.43 3.40
N LYS A 420 -10.90 -19.93 2.75
CA LYS A 420 -10.85 -19.45 1.37
C LYS A 420 -9.88 -18.28 1.21
N TRP A 421 -10.02 -17.26 2.07
CA TRP A 421 -9.33 -15.99 1.94
C TRP A 421 -8.02 -15.89 2.74
N ARG A 422 -7.61 -16.98 3.40
CA ARG A 422 -6.33 -17.15 4.09
C ARG A 422 -6.01 -16.03 5.10
N PHE A 423 -7.03 -15.47 5.73
CA PHE A 423 -6.85 -14.57 6.88
C PHE A 423 -6.91 -15.37 8.19
N LYS A 424 -6.58 -14.74 9.32
CA LYS A 424 -6.67 -15.38 10.65
C LYS A 424 -7.79 -14.72 11.44
N LYS A 425 -8.87 -15.45 11.76
CA LYS A 425 -10.05 -14.91 12.47
C LYS A 425 -9.73 -14.37 13.86
N GLU A 426 -8.72 -14.94 14.52
CA GLU A 426 -8.29 -14.56 15.88
C GLU A 426 -7.69 -13.15 15.94
N THR A 427 -7.08 -12.70 14.84
CA THR A 427 -6.52 -11.34 14.70
C THR A 427 -7.60 -10.31 14.40
N ASP A 428 -8.63 -10.69 13.63
CA ASP A 428 -9.62 -9.76 13.07
C ASP A 428 -10.87 -9.62 13.95
N MET A 429 -11.37 -10.73 14.52
CA MET A 429 -12.61 -10.73 15.30
C MET A 429 -12.40 -10.39 16.77
N TYR A 430 -11.34 -10.91 17.41
CA TYR A 430 -11.17 -10.85 18.87
C TYR A 430 -10.40 -9.61 19.37
N LYS A 431 -9.57 -8.98 18.53
CA LYS A 431 -8.87 -7.74 18.90
C LYS A 431 -9.67 -6.46 18.61
N TYR A 432 -10.44 -6.43 17.50
CA TYR A 432 -11.23 -5.25 17.12
C TYR A 432 -12.57 -5.12 17.87
N SER A 433 -13.11 -6.18 18.46
CA SER A 433 -14.29 -6.11 19.35
C SER A 433 -13.94 -5.66 20.77
N LYS A 434 -12.71 -5.91 21.23
CA LYS A 434 -12.28 -5.67 22.62
C LYS A 434 -11.43 -4.41 22.83
N TYR A 435 -10.77 -3.91 21.78
CA TYR A 435 -9.96 -2.71 21.83
C TYR A 435 -10.28 -1.80 20.65
N LYS A 436 -10.77 -0.60 20.96
CA LYS A 436 -10.96 0.56 20.06
C LYS A 436 -11.30 0.16 18.62
N HIS A 437 -12.58 0.23 18.25
CA HIS A 437 -12.86 0.61 16.87
C HIS A 437 -12.04 1.87 16.62
N GLU A 438 -10.97 1.75 15.83
CA GLU A 438 -10.15 2.88 15.42
C GLU A 438 -11.10 3.94 14.81
N SER A 439 -10.61 5.16 14.63
CA SER A 439 -11.36 6.26 14.00
C SER A 439 -11.59 5.97 12.49
N VAL A 440 -12.17 4.82 12.17
CA VAL A 440 -12.57 4.33 10.85
C VAL A 440 -13.79 5.11 10.40
N GLY A 441 -13.92 5.30 9.10
CA GLY A 441 -15.00 6.08 8.53
C GLY A 441 -14.54 7.49 8.17
N THR A 442 -15.19 8.06 7.18
CA THR A 442 -14.98 9.43 6.75
C THR A 442 -15.49 10.41 7.82
N SER A 443 -14.61 11.28 8.34
CA SER A 443 -14.88 12.10 9.53
C SER A 443 -16.17 12.94 9.48
N LEU A 444 -16.55 13.41 8.29
CA LEU A 444 -17.78 14.19 8.09
C LEU A 444 -19.06 13.38 8.37
N TYR A 445 -19.03 12.07 8.13
CA TYR A 445 -20.21 11.20 8.25
C TYR A 445 -20.16 10.29 9.47
N LYS A 446 -19.14 10.40 10.33
CA LYS A 446 -19.11 9.63 11.58
C LYS A 446 -20.31 10.01 12.45
N SER A 447 -20.96 9.00 13.02
CA SER A 447 -21.99 9.21 14.03
C SER A 447 -21.45 9.99 15.22
N ILE A 448 -22.33 10.73 15.91
CA ILE A 448 -21.96 11.50 17.11
C ILE A 448 -21.31 10.59 18.16
N PRO A 449 -21.84 9.39 18.49
CA PRO A 449 -21.19 8.47 19.42
C PRO A 449 -19.74 8.15 19.03
N VAL A 450 -19.48 7.86 17.76
CA VAL A 450 -18.13 7.54 17.27
C VAL A 450 -17.20 8.76 17.39
N LEU A 451 -17.69 9.96 17.07
CA LEU A 451 -16.91 11.20 17.18
C LEU A 451 -16.51 11.51 18.63
N ILE A 452 -17.38 11.21 19.61
CA ILE A 452 -17.07 11.40 21.04
C ILE A 452 -16.28 10.23 21.65
N GLY A 453 -15.86 9.26 20.84
CA GLY A 453 -14.96 8.18 21.25
C GLY A 453 -15.65 6.89 21.68
N ALA A 454 -16.90 6.64 21.26
CA ALA A 454 -17.53 5.35 21.47
C ALA A 454 -16.73 4.24 20.80
N THR A 455 -16.40 3.21 21.58
CA THR A 455 -15.59 2.07 21.13
C THR A 455 -16.43 0.92 20.59
N GLN A 456 -17.75 0.99 20.72
CA GLN A 456 -18.71 0.03 20.17
C GLN A 456 -19.50 0.70 19.06
N ARG A 457 -19.65 0.02 17.93
CA ARG A 457 -20.50 0.44 16.82
C ARG A 457 -21.67 -0.50 16.65
N SER A 458 -22.75 0.05 16.14
CA SER A 458 -24.01 -0.64 15.85
C SER A 458 -24.54 -0.19 14.50
N ILE A 459 -25.65 -0.79 14.08
CA ILE A 459 -26.38 -0.35 12.89
C ILE A 459 -26.82 1.12 12.97
N VAL A 460 -27.07 1.64 14.18
CA VAL A 460 -27.48 3.04 14.36
C VAL A 460 -26.43 4.00 13.81
N ASP A 461 -25.16 3.66 13.95
CA ASP A 461 -24.06 4.49 13.46
C ASP A 461 -24.04 4.54 11.92
N ASP A 462 -24.19 3.40 11.25
CA ASP A 462 -24.26 3.34 9.77
C ASP A 462 -25.53 4.04 9.23
N ILE A 463 -26.65 3.97 9.95
CA ILE A 463 -27.91 4.68 9.60
C ILE A 463 -27.74 6.19 9.79
N GLU A 464 -27.12 6.63 10.87
CA GLU A 464 -26.83 8.05 11.13
C GLU A 464 -25.89 8.62 10.05
N SER A 465 -24.84 7.87 9.68
CA SER A 465 -23.97 8.21 8.54
C SER A 465 -24.76 8.34 7.23
N ALA A 466 -25.68 7.41 6.94
CA ALA A 466 -26.53 7.49 5.75
C ALA A 466 -27.41 8.76 5.74
N LEU A 467 -27.93 9.17 6.90
CA LEU A 467 -28.69 10.41 7.04
C LEU A 467 -27.82 11.62 6.71
N TYR A 468 -26.58 11.68 7.22
CA TYR A 468 -25.65 12.77 6.90
C TYR A 468 -25.33 12.87 5.41
N VAL A 469 -25.17 11.73 4.72
CA VAL A 469 -24.96 11.72 3.27
C VAL A 469 -26.15 12.34 2.53
N VAL A 470 -27.38 12.00 2.93
CA VAL A 470 -28.59 12.56 2.31
C VAL A 470 -28.76 14.04 2.64
N LEU A 471 -28.39 14.50 3.85
CA LEU A 471 -28.49 15.91 4.25
C LEU A 471 -27.43 16.80 3.57
N GLU A 472 -26.27 16.26 3.24
CA GLU A 472 -25.23 16.99 2.51
C GLU A 472 -25.56 17.13 1.02
N SER A 473 -26.24 16.13 0.44
CA SER A 473 -26.58 16.06 -0.98
C SER A 473 -27.74 16.95 -1.36
#